data_AF-R7XXU6-F1
#
_entry.id   AF-R7XXU6-F1
#
_cell.length_a   1.000
_cell.length_b   1.000
_cell.length_c   1.000
_cell.angle_alpha   90.00
_cell.angle_beta   90.00
_cell.angle_gamma   90.00
#
_symmetry.space_group_name_H-M   'P 1'
#
loop_
_entity.id
_entity.type
_entity.pdbx_description
1 polymer ?
#
loop_
_entity_poly.entity_id
_entity_poly.type
_entity_poly.pdbx_seq_one_letter_code
_entity_poly.pdbx_strand_id
1 'polypeptide(L)'
;MSVALTSNITLDNSFAGELPDMAVGWQAEKVPDPRLLVLNELLAVDLRLDPAWLRQPEGVRLLVGNAVPGGATPVAQAYAGHQFGGYVPRLGDGRAVLLGEVTDAEGRQRDLHLKGSGRTPPRPTAPRRR
;
A
#
# COMPACT_ATOMS: atom_id res chain seq x y z
N MET A 1 -16.67 6.66 26.83
CA MET A 1 -15.99 7.43 25.77
C MET A 1 -14.70 6.70 25.44
N SER A 2 -14.59 6.07 24.27
CA SER A 2 -13.39 5.34 23.88
C SER A 2 -12.50 6.29 23.09
N VAL A 3 -11.39 6.71 23.68
CA VAL A 3 -10.36 7.45 22.95
C VAL A 3 -9.76 6.44 21.97
N ALA A 4 -10.06 6.58 20.68
CA ALA A 4 -9.38 5.81 19.65
C ALA A 4 -7.90 6.18 19.72
N LEU A 5 -7.06 5.22 20.09
CA LEU A 5 -5.62 5.31 19.90
C LEU A 5 -5.39 5.27 18.39
N THR A 6 -5.50 6.43 17.73
CA THR A 6 -5.00 6.60 16.37
C THR A 6 -3.49 6.69 16.51
N SER A 7 -2.81 5.57 16.25
CA SER A 7 -1.40 5.65 15.88
C SER A 7 -1.31 6.66 14.73
N ASN A 8 -0.58 7.75 14.94
CA ASN A 8 -0.34 8.81 13.95
C ASN A 8 0.58 8.26 12.86
N ILE A 9 0.09 7.32 12.06
CA ILE A 9 0.79 6.80 10.90
C ILE A 9 0.57 7.79 9.77
N THR A 10 1.66 8.40 9.33
CA THR A 10 1.70 9.21 8.12
C THR A 10 2.28 8.35 7.00
N LEU A 11 1.60 8.34 5.85
CA LEU A 11 2.09 7.71 4.64
C LEU A 11 2.45 8.79 3.63
N ASP A 12 3.72 8.87 3.26
CA ASP A 12 4.18 9.71 2.16
C ASP A 12 3.80 9.07 0.82
N ASN A 13 3.90 9.85 -0.25
CA ASN A 13 3.46 9.48 -1.59
C ASN A 13 4.41 9.99 -2.68
N SER A 14 5.72 9.99 -2.41
CA SER A 14 6.74 10.51 -3.34
C SER A 14 6.67 9.79 -4.68
N PHE A 15 6.53 8.46 -4.72
CA PHE A 15 6.39 7.72 -5.97
C PHE A 15 5.19 8.20 -6.80
N ALA A 16 4.02 8.33 -6.17
CA ALA A 16 2.80 8.76 -6.85
C ALA A 16 2.85 10.23 -7.29
N GLY A 17 3.56 11.08 -6.53
CA GLY A 17 3.72 12.51 -6.83
C GLY A 17 4.75 12.79 -7.93
N GLU A 18 5.90 12.09 -7.89
CA GLU A 18 7.01 12.32 -8.81
C GLU A 18 6.87 11.55 -10.12
N LEU A 19 6.21 10.38 -10.09
CA LEU A 19 6.02 9.51 -11.27
C LEU A 19 4.53 9.24 -11.55
N PRO A 20 3.71 10.29 -11.75
CA PRO A 20 2.25 10.15 -11.89
C PRO A 20 1.84 9.33 -13.12
N ASP A 21 2.67 9.26 -14.17
CA ASP A 21 2.40 8.47 -15.37
C ASP A 21 2.73 6.97 -15.19
N MET A 22 3.47 6.61 -14.14
CA MET A 22 3.84 5.23 -13.81
C MET A 22 2.90 4.56 -12.81
N ALA A 23 1.89 5.28 -12.35
CA ALA A 23 0.95 4.83 -11.34
C ALA A 23 -0.48 5.16 -11.73
N VAL A 24 -1.44 4.38 -11.21
CA VAL A 24 -2.86 4.74 -11.24
C VAL A 24 -3.41 4.68 -9.82
N GLY A 25 -4.17 5.71 -9.44
CA GLY A 25 -4.87 5.71 -8.15
C GLY A 25 -5.77 4.48 -8.04
N TRP A 26 -5.60 3.69 -6.98
CA TRP A 26 -6.36 2.46 -6.79
C TRP A 26 -6.51 2.11 -5.31
N GLN A 27 -7.68 1.56 -4.94
CA GLN A 27 -7.96 1.12 -3.58
C GLN A 27 -8.07 -0.40 -3.52
N ALA A 28 -7.66 -0.98 -2.40
CA ALA A 28 -7.80 -2.41 -2.18
C ALA A 28 -9.28 -2.81 -2.10
N GLU A 29 -9.60 -4.01 -2.59
CA GLU A 29 -10.89 -4.63 -2.37
C GLU A 29 -11.13 -4.85 -0.87
N LYS A 30 -12.34 -4.55 -0.42
CA LYS A 30 -12.71 -4.67 0.99
C LYS A 30 -12.67 -6.12 1.45
N VAL A 31 -11.89 -6.40 2.48
CA VAL A 31 -11.84 -7.72 3.13
C VAL A 31 -12.81 -7.75 4.32
N PRO A 32 -13.87 -8.60 4.31
CA PRO A 32 -14.76 -8.73 5.46
C PRO A 32 -14.07 -9.51 6.59
N ASP A 33 -14.29 -9.08 7.83
CA ASP A 33 -13.81 -9.75 9.06
C ASP A 33 -12.34 -10.23 9.01
N PRO A 34 -11.37 -9.31 8.75
CA PRO A 34 -9.98 -9.71 8.63
C PRO A 34 -9.41 -10.15 9.98
N ARG A 35 -8.62 -11.23 9.98
CA ARG A 35 -7.92 -11.72 11.16
C ARG A 35 -6.43 -11.80 10.91
N LEU A 36 -5.65 -11.31 11.85
CA LEU A 36 -4.20 -11.39 11.81
C LEU A 36 -3.74 -12.81 12.18
N LEU A 37 -2.98 -13.45 11.28
CA LEU A 37 -2.41 -14.78 11.52
C LEU A 37 -1.02 -14.68 12.14
N VAL A 38 -0.15 -13.85 11.55
CA VAL A 38 1.24 -13.64 11.96
C VAL A 38 1.58 -12.17 11.72
N LEU A 39 2.36 -11.60 12.63
CA LEU A 39 2.92 -10.25 12.50
C LEU A 39 4.43 -10.34 12.70
N ASN A 40 5.20 -9.73 11.80
CA ASN A 40 6.63 -9.54 12.02
C ASN A 40 6.84 -8.31 12.92
N GLU A 41 6.96 -8.55 14.23
CA GLU A 41 7.05 -7.47 15.22
C GLU A 41 8.35 -6.68 15.12
N LEU A 42 9.47 -7.35 14.83
CA LEU A 42 10.76 -6.70 14.66
C LEU A 42 10.70 -5.71 13.49
N LEU A 43 10.17 -6.14 12.35
CA LEU A 43 9.98 -5.26 11.20
C LEU A 43 8.99 -4.12 11.49
N ALA A 44 7.92 -4.38 12.24
CA ALA A 44 6.99 -3.32 12.62
C ALA A 44 7.72 -2.24 13.44
N VAL A 45 8.53 -2.62 14.43
CA VAL A 45 9.36 -1.69 15.22
C VAL A 45 10.36 -0.94 14.33
N ASP A 46 11.04 -1.64 13.43
CA ASP A 46 11.99 -1.02 12.49
C ASP A 46 11.29 0.02 11.60
N LEU A 47 10.05 -0.23 11.20
CA LEU A 47 9.21 0.70 10.43
C LEU A 47 8.53 1.77 11.29
N ARG A 48 8.85 1.86 12.59
CA ARG A 48 8.21 2.76 13.58
C ARG A 48 6.70 2.57 13.71
N LEU A 49 6.23 1.34 13.49
CA LEU A 49 4.84 0.93 13.68
C LEU A 49 4.72 0.16 15.00
N ASP A 50 3.75 0.52 15.83
CA ASP A 50 3.50 -0.18 17.10
C ASP A 50 2.91 -1.59 16.83
N PRO A 51 3.62 -2.68 17.19
CA PRO A 51 3.10 -4.04 17.00
C PRO A 51 1.87 -4.35 17.84
N ALA A 52 1.71 -3.72 19.01
CA ALA A 52 0.55 -3.92 19.87
C ALA A 52 -0.70 -3.28 19.25
N TRP A 53 -0.54 -2.10 18.63
CA TRP A 53 -1.58 -1.44 17.88
C TRP A 53 -1.94 -2.18 16.58
N LEU A 54 -0.96 -2.69 15.84
CA LEU A 54 -1.21 -3.47 14.60
C LEU A 54 -2.04 -4.74 14.82
N ARG A 55 -2.09 -5.24 16.06
CA ARG A 55 -2.95 -6.36 16.46
C ARG A 55 -4.38 -5.97 16.79
N GLN A 56 -4.65 -4.68 17.00
CA GLN A 56 -6.00 -4.19 17.25
C GLN A 56 -6.81 -4.16 15.95
N PRO A 57 -8.15 -4.20 16.03
CA PRO A 57 -9.01 -4.18 14.84
C PRO A 57 -8.70 -3.05 13.86
N GLU A 58 -8.34 -1.86 14.36
CA GLU A 58 -7.96 -0.69 13.56
C GLU A 58 -6.67 -0.93 12.77
N GLY A 59 -5.64 -1.46 13.43
CA GLY A 59 -4.36 -1.79 12.82
C GLY A 59 -4.49 -2.91 11.78
N VAL A 60 -5.29 -3.94 12.07
CA VAL A 60 -5.58 -5.00 11.10
C VAL A 60 -6.31 -4.44 9.87
N ARG A 61 -7.23 -3.48 10.05
CA ARG A 61 -7.90 -2.80 8.91
C ARG A 61 -6.93 -1.99 8.06
N LEU A 62 -5.89 -1.39 8.64
CA LEU A 62 -4.80 -0.76 7.88
C LEU A 62 -4.04 -1.80 7.05
N LEU A 63 -3.62 -2.90 7.68
CA LEU A 63 -2.81 -3.95 7.04
C LEU A 63 -3.48 -4.61 5.84
N VAL A 64 -4.82 -4.62 5.80
CA VAL A 64 -5.59 -5.14 4.66
C VAL A 64 -6.09 -4.04 3.71
N GLY A 65 -5.71 -2.78 3.92
CA GLY A 65 -6.11 -1.65 3.08
C GLY A 65 -7.57 -1.21 3.25
N ASN A 66 -8.29 -1.72 4.26
CA ASN A 66 -9.66 -1.33 4.58
C ASN A 66 -9.75 0.05 5.25
N ALA A 67 -8.67 0.49 5.92
CA ALA A 67 -8.60 1.78 6.62
C ALA A 67 -7.21 2.40 6.44
N VAL A 68 -7.04 3.15 5.35
CA VAL A 68 -5.80 3.85 5.02
C VAL A 68 -5.82 5.26 5.66
N PRO A 69 -4.71 5.79 6.23
CA PRO A 69 -4.68 7.09 6.86
C PRO A 69 -4.99 8.23 5.88
N GLY A 70 -5.55 9.33 6.40
CA GLY A 70 -5.78 10.53 5.60
C GLY A 70 -4.47 11.12 5.07
N GLY A 71 -4.43 11.46 3.78
CA GLY A 71 -3.24 11.98 3.09
C GLY A 71 -2.49 10.93 2.27
N ALA A 72 -2.70 9.64 2.54
CA ALA A 72 -2.15 8.57 1.71
C ALA A 72 -2.75 8.63 0.28
N THR A 73 -1.93 8.30 -0.72
CA THR A 73 -2.38 8.19 -2.12
C THR A 73 -2.11 6.77 -2.62
N PRO A 74 -2.99 5.80 -2.33
CA PRO A 74 -2.77 4.43 -2.76
C PRO A 74 -2.78 4.29 -4.28
N VAL A 75 -1.78 3.63 -4.83
CA VAL A 75 -1.60 3.46 -6.28
C VAL A 75 -1.24 2.04 -6.68
N ALA A 76 -1.64 1.62 -7.88
CA ALA A 76 -1.10 0.45 -8.55
C ALA A 76 -0.06 0.89 -9.58
N GLN A 77 1.14 0.30 -9.54
CA GLN A 77 2.23 0.68 -10.43
C GLN A 77 2.14 -0.04 -11.78
N ALA A 78 2.63 0.61 -12.83
CA ALA A 78 2.77 0.05 -14.16
C ALA A 78 4.24 -0.20 -14.48
N TYR A 79 4.52 -1.36 -15.07
CA TYR A 79 5.87 -1.72 -15.52
C TYR A 79 5.78 -2.67 -16.71
N ALA A 80 6.93 -3.02 -17.30
CA ALA A 80 7.06 -4.02 -18.35
C ALA A 80 8.18 -4.99 -17.97
N GLY A 81 8.32 -6.09 -18.69
CA GLY A 81 9.37 -7.04 -18.37
C GLY A 81 9.46 -8.20 -19.33
N HIS A 82 10.55 -8.96 -19.24
CA HIS A 82 10.70 -10.20 -19.97
C HIS A 82 10.22 -11.37 -19.09
N GLN A 83 9.32 -12.19 -19.62
CA GLN A 83 8.85 -13.41 -18.98
C GLN A 83 9.09 -14.58 -19.92
N PHE A 84 9.75 -15.63 -19.42
CA PHE A 84 10.06 -16.85 -20.19
C PHE A 84 10.74 -16.55 -21.55
N GLY A 85 11.61 -15.54 -21.60
CA GLY A 85 12.36 -15.16 -22.80
C GLY A 85 11.62 -14.24 -23.77
N GLY A 86 10.33 -13.96 -23.56
CA GLY A 86 9.55 -13.00 -24.36
C GLY A 86 9.41 -11.65 -23.68
N TYR A 87 9.46 -10.56 -24.45
CA TYR A 87 9.14 -9.22 -23.93
C TYR A 87 7.63 -9.06 -23.76
N VAL A 88 7.20 -8.75 -22.53
CA VAL A 88 5.84 -8.38 -22.19
C VAL A 88 5.81 -6.86 -22.03
N PRO A 89 5.30 -6.11 -23.03
CA PRO A 89 5.36 -4.65 -23.02
C PRO A 89 4.50 -4.02 -21.92
N ARG A 90 3.63 -4.80 -21.28
CA ARG A 90 2.62 -4.30 -20.35
C ARG A 90 2.40 -5.31 -19.22
N LEU A 91 2.99 -5.00 -18.09
CA LEU A 91 2.77 -5.60 -16.78
C LEU A 91 2.30 -4.48 -15.83
N GLY A 92 2.27 -4.80 -14.55
CA GLY A 92 1.91 -3.88 -13.49
C GLY A 92 1.54 -4.64 -12.25
N ASP A 93 1.27 -3.92 -11.19
CA ASP A 93 0.62 -4.48 -10.02
C ASP A 93 -0.78 -4.89 -10.42
N GLY A 94 -0.98 -6.17 -10.71
CA GLY A 94 -2.28 -6.74 -11.09
C GLY A 94 -3.11 -7.23 -9.88
N ARG A 95 -2.48 -7.33 -8.71
CA ARG A 95 -3.09 -7.74 -7.44
C ARG A 95 -2.41 -7.10 -6.21
N ALA A 96 -1.86 -5.91 -6.40
CA ALA A 96 -1.13 -5.22 -5.35
C ALA A 96 -1.37 -3.71 -5.45
N VAL A 97 -1.25 -3.03 -4.33
CA VAL A 97 -1.36 -1.57 -4.22
C VAL A 97 -0.25 -1.08 -3.31
N LEU A 98 0.51 -0.08 -3.75
CA LEU A 98 1.36 0.72 -2.89
C LEU A 98 0.45 1.63 -2.05
N LEU A 99 0.37 1.39 -0.73
CA LEU A 99 -0.45 2.22 0.17
C LEU A 99 0.18 3.61 0.40
N GLY A 100 1.51 3.66 0.33
CA GLY A 100 2.34 4.84 0.51
C GLY A 100 3.69 4.44 1.09
N GLU A 101 4.43 5.42 1.58
CA GLU A 101 5.78 5.24 2.12
C GLU A 101 5.82 5.60 3.61
N VAL A 102 6.62 4.88 4.40
CA VAL A 102 6.90 5.20 5.82
C VAL A 102 8.38 5.48 6.00
N THR A 103 8.72 6.30 7.00
CA THR A 103 10.12 6.52 7.40
C THR A 103 10.51 5.52 8.48
N ASP A 104 11.54 4.71 8.23
CA ASP A 104 12.05 3.71 9.19
C ASP A 104 12.84 4.33 10.36
N ALA A 105 13.26 3.48 11.30
CA ALA A 105 14.06 3.84 12.47
C ALA A 105 15.32 4.62 12.09
N GLU A 106 15.94 4.27 10.97
CA GLU A 106 17.16 4.89 10.42
C GLU A 106 16.90 6.14 9.56
N GLY A 107 15.65 6.57 9.41
CA GLY A 107 15.30 7.75 8.62
C GLY A 107 15.19 7.52 7.12
N ARG A 108 15.10 6.26 6.66
CA ARG A 108 14.97 5.91 5.24
C ARG A 108 13.50 5.73 4.91
N GLN A 109 13.09 6.16 3.72
CA GLN A 109 11.76 5.85 3.21
C GLN A 109 11.66 4.36 2.81
N ARG A 110 10.51 3.77 3.15
CA ARG A 110 10.16 2.37 2.89
C ARG A 110 8.75 2.30 2.33
N ASP A 111 8.61 1.63 1.20
CA ASP A 111 7.31 1.37 0.59
C ASP A 111 6.49 0.40 1.42
N LEU A 112 5.23 0.76 1.70
CA LEU A 112 4.24 -0.12 2.30
C LEU A 112 3.32 -0.67 1.19
N HIS A 113 3.72 -1.82 0.64
CA HIS A 113 3.01 -2.46 -0.46
C HIS A 113 2.04 -3.55 0.02
N LEU A 114 0.75 -3.38 -0.23
CA LEU A 114 -0.28 -4.38 0.06
C LEU A 114 -0.42 -5.37 -1.10
N LYS A 115 0.07 -6.58 -0.89
CA LYS A 115 -0.11 -7.70 -1.82
C LYS A 115 -1.39 -8.47 -1.51
N GLY A 116 -2.14 -8.81 -2.54
CA GLY A 116 -3.45 -9.46 -2.40
C GLY A 116 -4.60 -8.47 -2.20
N SER A 117 -4.42 -7.23 -2.66
CA SER A 117 -5.39 -6.12 -2.56
C SER A 117 -6.65 -6.29 -3.45
N GLY A 118 -6.90 -7.47 -4.00
CA GLY A 118 -7.93 -7.67 -5.02
C GLY A 118 -7.40 -7.44 -6.43
N ARG A 119 -8.29 -7.36 -7.43
CA ARG A 119 -7.89 -7.06 -8.81
C ARG A 119 -7.63 -5.57 -8.96
N THR A 120 -6.47 -5.24 -9.50
CA THR A 120 -6.10 -3.88 -9.89
C THR A 120 -6.04 -3.79 -11.41
N PRO A 121 -6.15 -2.58 -11.99
CA PRO A 121 -6.03 -2.41 -13.43
C PRO A 121 -4.62 -2.82 -13.85
N PRO A 122 -4.45 -3.68 -14.87
CA PRO A 122 -3.15 -3.87 -15.49
C PRO A 122 -2.72 -2.63 -16.33
N ARG A 123 -3.43 -1.51 -16.17
CA ARG A 123 -3.37 -0.34 -17.05
C ARG A 123 -3.69 0.93 -16.24
N PRO A 124 -2.77 1.89 -16.16
CA PRO A 124 -3.15 3.29 -16.06
C PRO A 124 -3.90 3.63 -17.35
N THR A 125 -5.23 3.76 -17.29
CA THR A 125 -5.93 4.43 -18.37
C THR A 125 -5.52 5.88 -18.27
N ALA A 126 -4.72 6.36 -19.23
CA ALA A 126 -4.43 7.78 -19.35
C ALA A 126 -5.74 8.56 -19.20
N PRO A 127 -5.80 9.61 -18.37
CA PRO A 127 -6.99 10.43 -18.30
C PRO A 127 -7.34 10.89 -19.71
N ARG A 128 -8.57 10.64 -20.16
CA ARG A 128 -9.08 11.25 -21.38
C ARG A 128 -9.00 12.76 -21.16
N ARG A 129 -7.99 13.41 -21.73
CA ARG A 129 -7.99 14.87 -21.88
C ARG A 129 -9.24 15.22 -22.70
N ARG A 130 -10.15 15.97 -22.08
CA ARG A 130 -11.21 16.69 -22.80
C ARG A 130 -10.61 17.92 -23.45
#